data_AF-A0A1A8CWS8-F1
#
_entry.id   AF-A0A1A8CWS8-F1
#
_cell.length_a   1.000
_cell.length_b   1.000
_cell.length_c   1.000
_cell.angle_alpha   90.00
_cell.angle_beta   90.00
_cell.angle_gamma   90.00
#
_symmetry.space_group_name_H-M   'P 1'
#
loop_
_entity.id
_entity.type
_entity.pdbx_description
1 polymer ?
#
loop_
_entity_poly.entity_id
_entity_poly.type
_entity_poly.pdbx_seq_one_letter_code
_entity_poly.pdbx_strand_id
1 'polypeptide(L)'
;DKKFVIKPIDKKAPDFVFYAPRLRINKRILALCMGNHELYMRRRKPDTIEVQQMKAQAREEKHHKQMERAQLENEKKKRELAEKEKEKMEREKQELMERLRQIEEQTMKAQRELEEQTLKAMQLEQERKRSREEAERLERERQAAEEAKAELARQAADQQKTQEQLAAELAEFTAKIVLLEDAKRKKEDEATEWQHKALSAQEDLEKTKEELKTAMTPVLAPLGGQTEHDEQDENHVEASEELSNEGVSQLDLRSEEARVTEAQKNERVKQQLQTLSSELAEARDETKKTQNDVLHAENVKAGRDKYKTLRQIRQGNTKQRIDEFESM
;
A
#
# COMPACT_ATOMS: atom_id res chain seq x y z
N ASP A 1 1.56 -6.75 -78.60
CA ASP A 1 2.56 -5.70 -78.88
C ASP A 1 3.25 -5.27 -77.57
N LYS A 2 4.45 -4.69 -77.65
CA LYS A 2 5.10 -3.93 -76.56
C LYS A 2 4.68 -2.45 -76.56
N LYS A 3 4.28 -1.91 -77.70
CA LYS A 3 3.74 -0.55 -77.86
C LYS A 3 2.48 -0.37 -77.01
N PHE A 4 2.37 0.80 -76.39
CA PHE A 4 1.18 1.33 -75.72
C PHE A 4 0.87 2.70 -76.32
N VAL A 5 -0.42 3.03 -76.49
CA VAL A 5 -0.86 4.25 -77.18
C VAL A 5 -1.99 4.89 -76.38
N ILE A 6 -1.84 6.16 -76.01
CA ILE A 6 -2.87 6.97 -75.35
C ILE A 6 -3.28 8.08 -76.30
N LYS A 7 -4.54 8.05 -76.75
CA LYS A 7 -5.09 9.06 -77.65
C LYS A 7 -5.57 10.27 -76.83
N PRO A 8 -5.13 11.52 -77.12
CA PRO A 8 -5.58 12.70 -76.41
C PRO A 8 -7.03 13.08 -76.76
N ILE A 9 -7.70 13.81 -75.87
CA ILE A 9 -9.02 14.42 -76.14
C ILE A 9 -8.88 15.56 -77.17
N ASP A 10 -7.75 16.28 -77.15
CA ASP A 10 -7.41 17.26 -78.17
C ASP A 10 -6.98 16.56 -79.46
N LYS A 11 -7.91 16.52 -80.44
CA LYS A 11 -7.69 15.91 -81.76
C LYS A 11 -6.60 16.58 -82.61
N LYS A 12 -6.01 17.69 -82.17
CA LYS A 12 -4.85 18.34 -82.82
C LYS A 12 -3.51 17.93 -82.21
N ALA A 13 -3.50 17.29 -81.04
CA ALA A 13 -2.31 16.72 -80.45
C ALA A 13 -2.06 15.30 -81.00
N PRO A 14 -0.79 14.87 -81.13
CA PRO A 14 -0.45 13.51 -81.55
C PRO A 14 -0.88 12.47 -80.50
N ASP A 15 -0.99 11.21 -80.92
CA ASP A 15 -1.10 10.08 -80.00
C ASP A 15 0.17 10.03 -79.12
N PHE A 16 0.01 9.90 -77.80
CA PHE A 16 1.13 9.67 -76.88
C PHE A 16 1.51 8.19 -76.90
N VAL A 17 2.78 7.88 -77.20
CA VAL A 17 3.24 6.51 -77.43
C VAL A 17 4.37 6.17 -76.47
N PHE A 18 4.37 4.96 -75.91
CA PHE A 18 5.53 4.42 -75.19
C PHE A 18 5.60 2.90 -75.34
N TYR A 19 6.70 2.30 -74.90
CA TYR A 19 6.96 0.87 -75.05
C TYR A 19 7.26 0.24 -73.69
N ALA A 20 6.48 -0.76 -73.28
CA ALA A 20 6.78 -1.55 -72.09
C ALA A 20 7.57 -2.83 -72.46
N PRO A 21 8.49 -3.31 -71.61
CA PRO A 21 9.33 -4.45 -71.95
C PRO A 21 8.57 -5.79 -72.06
N ARG A 22 7.35 -5.90 -71.48
CA ARG A 22 6.54 -7.13 -71.44
C ARG A 22 5.03 -6.84 -71.57
N LEU A 23 4.30 -7.63 -72.34
CA LEU A 23 2.84 -7.48 -72.56
C LEU A 23 2.01 -7.56 -71.26
N ARG A 24 2.41 -8.38 -70.27
CA ARG A 24 1.74 -8.41 -68.94
C ARG A 24 1.79 -7.06 -68.21
N ILE A 25 2.82 -6.25 -68.47
CA ILE A 25 2.91 -4.89 -67.92
C ILE A 25 1.90 -3.97 -68.64
N ASN A 26 1.79 -4.04 -69.97
CA ASN A 26 0.76 -3.29 -70.71
C ASN A 26 -0.65 -3.61 -70.24
N LYS A 27 -1.00 -4.90 -70.02
CA LYS A 27 -2.31 -5.27 -69.45
C LYS A 27 -2.55 -4.65 -68.06
N ARG A 28 -1.55 -4.61 -67.19
CA ARG A 28 -1.67 -3.99 -65.85
C ARG A 28 -1.72 -2.45 -65.92
N ILE A 29 -0.95 -1.84 -66.82
CA ILE A 29 -0.98 -0.38 -67.05
C ILE A 29 -2.35 0.02 -67.54
N LEU A 30 -2.90 -0.70 -68.53
CA LEU A 30 -4.27 -0.53 -69.03
C LEU A 30 -5.24 -0.57 -67.83
N ALA A 31 -5.34 -1.72 -67.15
CA ALA A 31 -6.19 -1.96 -65.99
C ALA A 31 -6.20 -0.79 -64.98
N LEU A 32 -5.01 -0.34 -64.58
CA LEU A 32 -4.84 0.77 -63.64
C LEU A 32 -5.24 2.12 -64.24
N CYS A 33 -4.79 2.44 -65.47
CA CYS A 33 -5.08 3.70 -66.14
C CYS A 33 -6.59 3.91 -66.26
N MET A 34 -7.32 2.91 -66.78
CA MET A 34 -8.70 3.13 -67.17
C MET A 34 -9.70 2.90 -66.01
N GLY A 35 -9.36 2.08 -65.00
CA GLY A 35 -10.09 2.07 -63.72
C GLY A 35 -9.89 3.36 -62.90
N ASN A 36 -8.70 3.95 -62.92
CA ASN A 36 -8.50 5.29 -62.35
C ASN A 36 -9.26 6.36 -63.14
N HIS A 37 -9.41 6.21 -64.46
CA HIS A 37 -10.20 7.13 -65.28
C HIS A 37 -11.69 7.10 -64.92
N GLU A 38 -12.27 5.91 -64.77
CA GLU A 38 -13.68 5.76 -64.38
C GLU A 38 -13.95 6.41 -63.01
N LEU A 39 -13.10 6.16 -62.01
CA LEU A 39 -13.18 6.81 -60.70
C LEU A 39 -12.93 8.33 -60.77
N TYR A 40 -12.02 8.79 -61.63
CA TYR A 40 -11.74 10.20 -61.86
C TYR A 40 -12.94 10.95 -62.45
N MET A 41 -13.70 10.29 -63.34
CA MET A 41 -14.93 10.83 -63.93
C MET A 41 -16.13 10.71 -62.97
N ARG A 42 -16.28 9.60 -62.22
CA ARG A 42 -17.33 9.45 -61.20
C ARG A 42 -17.23 10.53 -60.11
N ARG A 43 -16.01 10.95 -59.74
CA ARG A 43 -15.75 12.07 -58.79
C ARG A 43 -16.07 13.47 -59.34
N ARG A 44 -16.48 13.59 -60.61
CA ARG A 44 -16.79 14.85 -61.32
C ARG A 44 -18.22 14.88 -61.87
N LYS A 45 -19.07 14.07 -61.24
CA LYS A 45 -20.52 14.10 -61.35
C LYS A 45 -21.04 14.35 -59.93
N PRO A 46 -22.23 14.95 -59.76
CA PRO A 46 -22.90 14.95 -58.47
C PRO A 46 -22.99 13.52 -57.90
N ASP A 47 -22.89 13.38 -56.57
CA ASP A 47 -23.05 12.09 -55.90
C ASP A 47 -24.38 11.44 -56.32
N THR A 48 -24.38 10.13 -56.58
CA THR A 48 -25.64 9.37 -56.78
C THR A 48 -26.48 9.40 -55.50
N ILE A 49 -27.79 9.19 -55.63
CA ILE A 49 -28.72 9.21 -54.48
C ILE A 49 -28.26 8.22 -53.39
N GLU A 50 -27.80 7.04 -53.79
CA GLU A 50 -27.20 6.01 -52.91
C GLU A 50 -25.98 6.57 -52.15
N VAL A 51 -25.03 7.22 -52.84
CA VAL A 51 -23.84 7.80 -52.21
C VAL A 51 -24.21 8.96 -51.28
N GLN A 52 -25.25 9.74 -51.60
CA GLN A 52 -25.78 10.78 -50.69
C GLN A 52 -26.42 10.17 -49.44
N GLN A 53 -27.19 9.08 -49.58
CA GLN A 53 -27.78 8.33 -48.47
C GLN A 53 -26.70 7.71 -47.58
N MET A 54 -25.70 7.02 -48.16
CA MET A 54 -24.54 6.50 -47.42
C MET A 54 -23.78 7.60 -46.68
N LYS A 55 -23.60 8.79 -47.29
CA LYS A 55 -23.01 9.97 -46.62
C LYS A 55 -23.91 10.58 -45.54
N ALA A 56 -25.23 10.38 -45.59
CA ALA A 56 -26.13 10.77 -44.50
C ALA A 56 -26.02 9.77 -43.33
N GLN A 57 -26.24 8.48 -43.60
CA GLN A 57 -26.13 7.40 -42.61
C GLN A 57 -24.76 7.39 -41.92
N ALA A 58 -23.65 7.51 -42.66
CA ALA A 58 -22.31 7.52 -42.06
C ALA A 58 -22.04 8.76 -41.18
N ARG A 59 -22.76 9.88 -41.36
CA ARG A 59 -22.71 11.03 -40.45
C ARG A 59 -23.55 10.79 -39.21
N GLU A 60 -24.75 10.23 -39.37
CA GLU A 60 -25.66 9.88 -38.28
C GLU A 60 -25.07 8.81 -37.36
N GLU A 61 -24.60 7.69 -37.91
CA GLU A 61 -23.89 6.64 -37.17
C GLU A 61 -22.66 7.19 -36.44
N LYS A 62 -21.89 8.07 -37.07
CA LYS A 62 -20.72 8.69 -36.43
C LYS A 62 -21.15 9.56 -35.25
N HIS A 63 -22.21 10.34 -35.39
CA HIS A 63 -22.76 11.15 -34.30
C HIS A 63 -23.31 10.27 -33.17
N HIS A 64 -24.03 9.20 -33.50
CA HIS A 64 -24.54 8.23 -32.52
C HIS A 64 -23.40 7.56 -31.74
N LYS A 65 -22.38 7.04 -32.44
CA LYS A 65 -21.16 6.45 -31.84
C LYS A 65 -20.33 7.47 -31.05
N GLN A 66 -20.45 8.77 -31.33
CA GLN A 66 -19.85 9.83 -30.50
C GLN A 66 -20.68 10.10 -29.22
N MET A 67 -22.01 10.14 -29.32
CA MET A 67 -22.91 10.27 -28.16
C MET A 67 -22.77 9.09 -27.19
N GLU A 68 -22.80 7.87 -27.71
CA GLU A 68 -22.59 6.62 -26.97
C GLU A 68 -21.25 6.64 -26.21
N ARG A 69 -20.15 6.98 -26.89
CA ARG A 69 -18.83 7.10 -26.26
C ARG A 69 -18.79 8.17 -25.17
N ALA A 70 -19.43 9.31 -25.37
CA ALA A 70 -19.51 10.37 -24.36
C ALA A 70 -20.35 9.96 -23.14
N GLN A 71 -21.43 9.20 -23.33
CA GLN A 71 -22.22 8.62 -22.24
C GLN A 71 -21.39 7.61 -21.44
N LEU A 72 -20.72 6.68 -22.12
CA LEU A 72 -19.86 5.65 -21.52
C LEU A 72 -18.62 6.25 -20.82
N GLU A 73 -18.03 7.32 -21.35
CA GLU A 73 -16.95 8.07 -20.69
C GLU A 73 -17.44 8.76 -19.40
N ASN A 74 -18.64 9.36 -19.42
CA ASN A 74 -19.25 9.96 -18.24
C ASN A 74 -19.65 8.91 -17.18
N GLU A 75 -20.13 7.73 -17.60
CA GLU A 75 -20.40 6.62 -16.68
C GLU A 75 -19.11 6.11 -16.04
N LYS A 76 -18.04 5.90 -16.83
CA LYS A 76 -16.72 5.52 -16.31
C LYS A 76 -16.20 6.51 -15.27
N LYS A 77 -16.27 7.82 -15.55
CA LYS A 77 -15.86 8.86 -14.59
C LYS A 77 -16.69 8.82 -13.29
N LYS A 78 -18.01 8.63 -13.38
CA LYS A 78 -18.87 8.45 -12.19
C LYS A 78 -18.49 7.21 -11.38
N ARG A 79 -18.22 6.09 -12.05
CA ARG A 79 -17.81 4.84 -11.41
C ARG A 79 -16.44 4.97 -10.74
N GLU A 80 -15.47 5.59 -11.40
CA GLU A 80 -14.13 5.86 -10.88
C GLU A 80 -14.17 6.75 -9.62
N LEU A 81 -15.05 7.76 -9.61
CA LEU A 81 -15.28 8.61 -8.43
C LEU A 81 -15.89 7.79 -7.27
N ALA A 82 -16.97 7.03 -7.53
CA ALA A 82 -17.61 6.20 -6.50
C ALA A 82 -16.68 5.10 -5.96
N GLU A 83 -15.78 4.56 -6.78
CA GLU A 83 -14.77 3.59 -6.37
C GLU A 83 -13.71 4.23 -5.46
N LYS A 84 -13.24 5.44 -5.78
CA LYS A 84 -12.35 6.24 -4.92
C LYS A 84 -13.00 6.65 -3.60
N GLU A 85 -14.29 7.00 -3.61
CA GLU A 85 -15.06 7.29 -2.38
C GLU A 85 -15.24 6.05 -1.52
N LYS A 86 -15.56 4.89 -2.11
CA LYS A 86 -15.61 3.60 -1.39
C LYS A 86 -14.24 3.26 -0.78
N GLU A 87 -13.16 3.38 -1.56
CA GLU A 87 -11.80 3.08 -1.09
C GLU A 87 -11.38 4.00 0.07
N LYS A 88 -11.78 5.28 0.03
CA LYS A 88 -11.58 6.22 1.15
C LYS A 88 -12.37 5.81 2.40
N MET A 89 -13.67 5.50 2.27
CA MET A 89 -14.47 5.02 3.40
C MET A 89 -13.95 3.68 3.96
N GLU A 90 -13.37 2.83 3.12
CA GLU A 90 -12.81 1.55 3.54
C GLU A 90 -11.51 1.71 4.33
N ARG A 91 -10.65 2.67 3.97
CA ARG A 91 -9.51 3.09 4.81
C ARG A 91 -9.97 3.70 6.14
N GLU A 92 -10.92 4.63 6.11
CA GLU A 92 -11.45 5.27 7.32
C GLU A 92 -12.09 4.24 8.28
N LYS A 93 -12.80 3.23 7.73
CA LYS A 93 -13.31 2.09 8.48
C LYS A 93 -12.18 1.26 9.09
N GLN A 94 -11.10 0.97 8.36
CA GLN A 94 -9.95 0.22 8.87
C GLN A 94 -9.28 0.95 10.04
N GLU A 95 -9.02 2.26 9.91
CA GLU A 95 -8.50 3.08 11.00
C GLU A 95 -9.41 3.07 12.24
N LEU A 96 -10.73 3.18 12.06
CA LEU A 96 -11.68 3.14 13.16
C LEU A 96 -11.73 1.77 13.85
N MET A 97 -11.66 0.67 13.10
CA MET A 97 -11.59 -0.69 13.67
C MET A 97 -10.28 -0.90 14.44
N GLU A 98 -9.15 -0.37 13.95
CA GLU A 98 -7.87 -0.48 14.66
C GLU A 98 -7.86 0.36 15.96
N ARG A 99 -8.41 1.58 15.94
CA ARG A 99 -8.59 2.40 17.15
C ARG A 99 -9.51 1.72 18.17
N LEU A 100 -10.61 1.10 17.73
CA LEU A 100 -11.49 0.31 18.61
C LEU A 100 -10.73 -0.85 19.25
N ARG A 101 -9.98 -1.63 18.46
CA ARG A 101 -9.15 -2.74 18.97
C ARG A 101 -8.10 -2.28 19.99
N GLN A 102 -7.48 -1.12 19.79
CA GLN A 102 -6.55 -0.54 20.77
C GLN A 102 -7.25 -0.16 22.08
N ILE A 103 -8.47 0.40 22.01
CA ILE A 103 -9.29 0.74 23.19
C ILE A 103 -9.75 -0.54 23.92
N GLU A 104 -10.16 -1.58 23.19
CA GLU A 104 -10.49 -2.90 23.75
C GLU A 104 -9.29 -3.52 24.48
N GLU A 105 -8.09 -3.49 23.88
CA GLU A 105 -6.88 -4.03 24.49
C GLU A 105 -6.45 -3.24 25.74
N GLN A 106 -6.57 -1.90 25.71
CA GLN A 106 -6.33 -1.04 26.88
C GLN A 106 -7.35 -1.33 27.99
N THR A 107 -8.62 -1.50 27.65
CA THR A 107 -9.70 -1.82 28.61
C THR A 107 -9.46 -3.19 29.25
N MET A 108 -9.09 -4.21 28.46
CA MET A 108 -8.75 -5.54 28.96
C MET A 108 -7.50 -5.56 29.85
N LYS A 109 -6.52 -4.67 29.61
CA LYS A 109 -5.35 -4.52 30.50
C LYS A 109 -5.75 -3.84 31.81
N ALA A 110 -6.45 -2.71 31.75
CA ALA A 110 -6.93 -1.99 32.93
C ALA A 110 -7.86 -2.85 33.81
N GLN A 111 -8.68 -3.71 33.20
CA GLN A 111 -9.54 -4.63 33.94
C GLN A 111 -8.74 -5.75 34.64
N ARG A 112 -7.72 -6.33 33.98
CA ARG A 112 -6.82 -7.30 34.63
C ARG A 112 -6.02 -6.67 35.76
N GLU A 113 -5.49 -5.47 35.57
CA GLU A 113 -4.79 -4.70 36.60
C GLU A 113 -5.73 -4.43 37.80
N LEU A 114 -6.99 -4.09 37.56
CA LEU A 114 -8.00 -3.92 38.61
C LEU A 114 -8.31 -5.24 39.35
N GLU A 115 -8.43 -6.36 38.64
CA GLU A 115 -8.62 -7.69 39.20
C GLU A 115 -7.41 -8.11 40.08
N GLU A 116 -6.18 -7.90 39.61
CA GLU A 116 -4.94 -8.14 40.37
C GLU A 116 -4.83 -7.27 41.63
N GLN A 117 -5.14 -5.96 41.52
CA GLN A 117 -5.16 -5.07 42.69
C GLN A 117 -6.26 -5.47 43.70
N THR A 118 -7.41 -5.94 43.22
CA THR A 118 -8.51 -6.41 44.08
C THR A 118 -8.11 -7.68 44.84
N LEU A 119 -7.51 -8.66 44.15
CA LEU A 119 -6.97 -9.86 44.79
C LEU A 119 -5.88 -9.53 45.82
N LYS A 120 -4.97 -8.61 45.49
CA LYS A 120 -3.91 -8.15 46.39
C LYS A 120 -4.46 -7.39 47.61
N ALA A 121 -5.52 -6.60 47.44
CA ALA A 121 -6.22 -5.94 48.53
C ALA A 121 -6.86 -6.96 49.48
N MET A 122 -7.53 -7.99 48.96
CA MET A 122 -8.09 -9.08 49.77
C MET A 122 -7.02 -9.86 50.54
N GLN A 123 -5.85 -10.11 49.93
CA GLN A 123 -4.72 -10.75 50.61
C GLN A 123 -4.22 -9.90 51.78
N LEU A 124 -3.98 -8.60 51.55
CA LEU A 124 -3.55 -7.66 52.58
C LEU A 124 -4.59 -7.46 53.69
N GLU A 125 -5.88 -7.52 53.38
CA GLU A 125 -6.95 -7.53 54.39
C GLU A 125 -6.93 -8.81 55.22
N GLN A 126 -6.75 -9.98 54.59
CA GLN A 126 -6.66 -11.26 55.29
C GLN A 126 -5.40 -11.37 56.17
N GLU A 127 -4.26 -10.84 55.72
CA GLU A 127 -3.04 -10.71 56.54
C GLU A 127 -3.24 -9.76 57.71
N ARG A 128 -3.85 -8.58 57.49
CA ARG A 128 -4.23 -7.65 58.57
C ARG A 128 -5.18 -8.30 59.58
N LYS A 129 -6.14 -9.12 59.12
CA LYS A 129 -7.07 -9.84 59.99
C LYS A 129 -6.33 -10.88 60.85
N ARG A 130 -5.45 -11.69 60.26
CA ARG A 130 -4.59 -12.63 61.01
C ARG A 130 -3.68 -11.93 62.01
N SER A 131 -3.01 -10.86 61.59
CA SER A 131 -2.12 -10.06 62.45
C SER A 131 -2.88 -9.44 63.63
N ARG A 132 -4.12 -8.98 63.41
CA ARG A 132 -5.00 -8.51 64.49
C ARG A 132 -5.45 -9.65 65.41
N GLU A 133 -5.87 -10.78 64.88
CA GLU A 133 -6.27 -11.96 65.67
C GLU A 133 -5.12 -12.47 66.55
N GLU A 134 -3.89 -12.44 66.03
CA GLU A 134 -2.67 -12.76 66.78
C GLU A 134 -2.31 -11.69 67.80
N ALA A 135 -2.42 -10.39 67.47
CA ALA A 135 -2.22 -9.31 68.44
C ALA A 135 -3.22 -9.38 69.60
N GLU A 136 -4.50 -9.65 69.31
CA GLU A 136 -5.52 -9.87 70.34
C GLU A 136 -5.28 -11.19 71.13
N ARG A 137 -4.64 -12.21 70.54
CA ARG A 137 -4.22 -13.42 71.28
C ARG A 137 -3.10 -13.07 72.27
N LEU A 138 -2.05 -12.39 71.79
CA LEU A 138 -0.90 -11.97 72.58
C LEU A 138 -1.30 -10.96 73.68
N GLU A 139 -2.29 -10.10 73.44
CA GLU A 139 -2.82 -9.19 74.46
C GLU A 139 -3.57 -9.94 75.57
N ARG A 140 -4.42 -10.92 75.24
CA ARG A 140 -5.07 -11.80 76.24
C ARG A 140 -4.05 -12.63 77.02
N GLU A 141 -3.02 -13.13 76.35
CA GLU A 141 -1.91 -13.87 76.97
C GLU A 141 -1.09 -12.97 77.90
N ARG A 142 -0.81 -11.71 77.51
CA ARG A 142 -0.16 -10.72 78.37
C ARG A 142 -1.02 -10.37 79.59
N GLN A 143 -2.33 -10.19 79.41
CA GLN A 143 -3.26 -9.91 80.52
C GLN A 143 -3.29 -11.08 81.51
N ALA A 144 -3.42 -12.33 81.04
CA ALA A 144 -3.38 -13.51 81.90
C ALA A 144 -2.03 -13.67 82.62
N ALA A 145 -0.91 -13.35 81.98
CA ALA A 145 0.41 -13.35 82.61
C ALA A 145 0.58 -12.21 83.65
N GLU A 146 -0.05 -11.06 83.42
CA GLU A 146 -0.08 -9.91 84.33
C GLU A 146 -0.94 -10.20 85.57
N GLU A 147 -2.10 -10.82 85.39
CA GLU A 147 -2.95 -11.35 86.47
C GLU A 147 -2.25 -12.45 87.29
N ALA A 148 -1.65 -13.45 86.63
CA ALA A 148 -0.90 -14.51 87.30
C ALA A 148 0.31 -13.96 88.09
N LYS A 149 1.00 -12.95 87.55
CA LYS A 149 2.07 -12.24 88.25
C LYS A 149 1.55 -11.44 89.46
N ALA A 150 0.38 -10.81 89.34
CA ALA A 150 -0.24 -10.08 90.45
C ALA A 150 -0.68 -11.02 91.58
N GLU A 151 -1.25 -12.17 91.26
CA GLU A 151 -1.66 -13.18 92.26
C GLU A 151 -0.43 -13.87 92.90
N LEU A 152 0.65 -14.14 92.15
CA LEU A 152 1.93 -14.56 92.74
C LEU A 152 2.54 -13.49 93.65
N ALA A 153 2.49 -12.22 93.27
CA ALA A 153 2.97 -11.12 94.11
C ALA A 153 2.14 -10.96 95.40
N ARG A 154 0.82 -11.22 95.32
CA ARG A 154 -0.07 -11.28 96.49
C ARG A 154 0.28 -12.44 97.40
N GLN A 155 0.46 -13.65 96.85
CA GLN A 155 0.87 -14.83 97.62
C GLN A 155 2.23 -14.61 98.29
N ALA A 156 3.18 -13.97 97.61
CA ALA A 156 4.46 -13.58 98.19
C ALA A 156 4.29 -12.54 99.32
N ALA A 157 3.42 -11.54 99.16
CA ALA A 157 3.14 -10.54 100.20
C ALA A 157 2.43 -11.15 101.43
N ASP A 158 1.52 -12.11 101.24
CA ASP A 158 0.84 -12.79 102.35
C ASP A 158 1.77 -13.83 103.03
N GLN A 159 2.68 -14.48 102.28
CA GLN A 159 3.81 -15.22 102.86
C GLN A 159 4.75 -14.30 103.65
N GLN A 160 5.07 -13.11 103.14
CA GLN A 160 5.91 -12.13 103.84
C GLN A 160 5.25 -11.68 105.15
N LYS A 161 3.95 -11.34 105.15
CA LYS A 161 3.20 -11.06 106.40
C LYS A 161 3.26 -12.22 107.38
N THR A 162 3.20 -13.46 106.89
CA THR A 162 3.29 -14.67 107.74
C THR A 162 4.69 -14.82 108.33
N GLN A 163 5.75 -14.49 107.56
CA GLN A 163 7.12 -14.43 108.07
C GLN A 163 7.33 -13.25 109.04
N GLU A 164 6.72 -12.10 108.80
CA GLU A 164 6.73 -10.94 109.71
C GLU A 164 5.99 -11.23 111.02
N GLN A 165 4.89 -11.99 110.97
CA GLN A 165 4.18 -12.49 112.15
C GLN A 165 5.03 -13.52 112.91
N LEU A 166 5.64 -14.49 112.23
CA LEU A 166 6.60 -15.42 112.83
C LEU A 166 7.82 -14.69 113.42
N ALA A 167 8.31 -13.63 112.77
CA ALA A 167 9.39 -12.80 113.28
C ALA A 167 8.96 -11.94 114.47
N ALA A 168 7.70 -11.49 114.52
CA ALA A 168 7.12 -10.78 115.66
C ALA A 168 6.85 -11.71 116.84
N GLU A 169 6.37 -12.93 116.61
CA GLU A 169 6.28 -13.98 117.63
C GLU A 169 7.67 -14.38 118.13
N LEU A 170 8.65 -14.58 117.23
CA LEU A 170 10.04 -14.80 117.63
C LEU A 170 10.63 -13.60 118.36
N ALA A 171 10.20 -12.36 118.07
CA ALA A 171 10.60 -11.17 118.81
C ALA A 171 9.89 -11.06 120.17
N GLU A 172 8.64 -11.49 120.31
CA GLU A 172 7.96 -11.60 121.61
C GLU A 172 8.60 -12.71 122.44
N PHE A 173 8.84 -13.89 121.87
CA PHE A 173 9.60 -14.96 122.50
C PHE A 173 11.02 -14.51 122.82
N THR A 174 11.69 -13.71 121.98
CA THR A 174 13.01 -13.13 122.29
C THR A 174 12.92 -12.07 123.38
N ALA A 175 11.87 -11.24 123.45
CA ALA A 175 11.67 -10.29 124.54
C ALA A 175 11.30 -10.99 125.86
N LYS A 176 10.58 -12.12 125.78
CA LYS A 176 10.22 -12.99 126.89
C LYS A 176 11.40 -13.84 127.34
N ILE A 177 12.27 -14.25 126.42
CA ILE A 177 13.60 -14.79 126.69
C ILE A 177 14.45 -13.70 127.31
N VAL A 178 14.50 -12.46 126.80
CA VAL A 178 15.24 -11.34 127.43
C VAL A 178 14.66 -11.00 128.80
N LEU A 179 13.37 -11.13 129.08
CA LEU A 179 12.82 -11.00 130.44
C LEU A 179 13.15 -12.21 131.33
N LEU A 180 13.10 -13.42 130.77
CA LEU A 180 13.54 -14.64 131.43
C LEU A 180 15.06 -14.73 131.55
N GLU A 181 15.82 -13.95 130.81
CA GLU A 181 17.28 -13.79 130.81
C GLU A 181 17.69 -12.57 131.59
N ASP A 182 16.85 -11.55 131.78
CA ASP A 182 17.08 -10.54 132.82
C ASP A 182 16.71 -11.11 134.19
N ALA A 183 15.83 -12.13 134.24
CA ALA A 183 15.61 -12.99 135.40
C ALA A 183 16.70 -14.07 135.53
N LYS A 184 17.06 -14.77 134.45
CA LYS A 184 18.10 -15.81 134.42
C LYS A 184 19.50 -15.22 134.50
N ARG A 185 19.73 -13.93 134.24
CA ARG A 185 20.97 -13.16 134.50
C ARG A 185 20.97 -12.52 135.87
N LYS A 186 19.83 -12.09 136.42
CA LYS A 186 19.67 -12.07 137.88
C LYS A 186 19.88 -13.46 138.53
N LYS A 187 20.00 -14.54 137.73
CA LYS A 187 20.47 -15.89 138.10
C LYS A 187 21.68 -16.43 137.31
N GLU A 188 22.41 -15.60 136.57
CA GLU A 188 23.58 -15.98 135.74
C GLU A 188 24.77 -15.03 135.99
N ASP A 189 24.48 -13.82 136.45
CA ASP A 189 25.26 -13.19 137.52
C ASP A 189 25.22 -14.07 138.83
N GLU A 190 24.37 -15.10 138.89
CA GLU A 190 24.49 -16.28 139.79
C GLU A 190 25.06 -17.58 139.09
N ALA A 191 25.44 -17.61 137.77
CA ALA A 191 25.74 -18.86 136.97
C ALA A 191 26.40 -18.91 135.49
N THR A 192 26.76 -17.87 134.70
CA THR A 192 26.84 -17.83 133.13
C THR A 192 27.94 -18.49 132.15
N GLU A 193 27.52 -18.99 130.86
CA GLU A 193 28.18 -19.16 129.40
C GLU A 193 27.36 -19.70 128.04
N TRP A 194 27.68 -19.51 126.66
CA TRP A 194 26.88 -19.83 125.30
C TRP A 194 27.47 -20.21 123.77
N GLN A 195 26.79 -20.14 122.50
CA GLN A 195 26.98 -20.98 121.15
C GLN A 195 27.01 -20.53 119.52
N HIS A 196 26.37 -21.18 118.42
CA HIS A 196 26.85 -21.45 116.92
C HIS A 196 26.08 -21.17 115.45
N LYS A 197 26.45 -21.70 114.17
CA LYS A 197 26.25 -21.16 112.66
C LYS A 197 26.12 -22.11 111.28
N ALA A 198 25.94 -21.69 109.93
CA ALA A 198 25.59 -22.48 108.57
C ALA A 198 25.95 -22.02 106.99
N LEU A 199 25.51 -22.65 105.77
CA LEU A 199 25.95 -22.51 104.21
C LEU A 199 25.01 -22.89 102.86
N SER A 200 25.36 -22.74 101.48
CA SER A 200 24.58 -23.08 100.10
C SER A 200 25.23 -23.06 98.56
N ALA A 201 24.58 -23.38 97.32
CA ALA A 201 25.07 -23.46 95.78
C ALA A 201 24.10 -23.56 94.41
N GLN A 202 24.50 -23.54 93.02
CA GLN A 202 23.69 -23.52 91.62
C GLN A 202 24.29 -23.82 90.07
N GLU A 203 23.54 -23.98 88.86
CA GLU A 203 23.91 -24.44 87.36
C GLU A 203 23.11 -24.00 85.93
N ASP A 204 23.43 -24.36 84.57
CA ASP A 204 22.78 -24.02 83.12
C ASP A 204 23.14 -24.74 81.63
N LEU A 205 22.48 -24.58 80.35
CA LEU A 205 22.77 -25.18 78.88
C LEU A 205 22.02 -24.84 77.39
N GLU A 206 22.51 -25.26 76.11
CA GLU A 206 21.90 -25.68 74.66
C GLU A 206 21.71 -24.85 73.20
N LYS A 207 21.58 -25.41 71.88
CA LYS A 207 20.75 -25.06 70.52
C LYS A 207 21.25 -25.15 68.91
N THR A 208 20.42 -25.23 67.72
CA THR A 208 20.71 -25.41 66.11
C THR A 208 19.66 -24.86 64.92
N LYS A 209 19.46 -24.95 63.48
CA LYS A 209 19.82 -25.54 62.01
C LYS A 209 19.17 -24.76 60.64
N GLU A 210 18.97 -24.93 59.21
CA GLU A 210 19.04 -25.80 57.85
C GLU A 210 18.86 -25.15 56.28
N GLU A 211 18.48 -25.78 55.03
CA GLU A 211 18.57 -25.39 53.44
C GLU A 211 17.41 -25.79 52.27
N LEU A 212 17.19 -25.79 50.83
CA LEU A 212 17.70 -25.57 49.29
C LEU A 212 16.64 -25.83 47.96
N LYS A 213 16.55 -25.81 46.49
CA LYS A 213 16.98 -25.43 44.95
C LYS A 213 15.91 -25.82 43.67
N THR A 214 15.77 -25.78 42.22
CA THR A 214 16.21 -25.31 40.72
C THR A 214 15.28 -25.87 39.38
N ALA A 215 15.10 -25.77 37.93
CA ALA A 215 15.36 -25.17 36.43
C ALA A 215 14.26 -25.53 35.16
N MET A 216 14.11 -25.50 33.70
CA MET A 216 14.63 -25.19 32.19
C MET A 216 13.60 -25.52 30.84
N THR A 217 13.48 -25.43 29.38
CA THR A 217 13.77 -24.74 27.92
C THR A 217 13.03 -25.20 26.43
N PRO A 218 13.05 -24.58 25.10
CA PRO A 218 12.20 -24.76 23.72
C PRO A 218 12.66 -24.64 22.06
N VAL A 219 11.84 -24.69 20.86
CA VAL A 219 12.13 -24.68 19.23
C VAL A 219 10.95 -24.40 18.01
N LEU A 220 10.74 -24.37 16.55
CA LEU A 220 11.23 -24.58 14.98
C LEU A 220 10.33 -24.04 13.60
N ALA A 221 10.53 -24.24 12.16
CA ALA A 221 9.82 -23.64 10.80
C ALA A 221 9.90 -24.17 9.15
N PRO A 222 9.22 -23.64 7.96
CA PRO A 222 8.96 -24.14 6.41
C PRO A 222 8.90 -23.30 4.90
N LEU A 223 8.48 -23.76 3.58
CA LEU A 223 8.44 -23.15 2.05
C LEU A 223 7.50 -23.75 0.75
N GLY A 224 7.23 -23.56 -0.68
CA GLY A 224 7.44 -22.90 -2.18
C GLY A 224 6.41 -23.30 -3.49
N GLY A 225 6.17 -23.11 -4.93
CA GLY A 225 6.48 -22.57 -6.45
C GLY A 225 5.36 -22.79 -7.73
N GLN A 226 5.17 -22.63 -9.18
CA GLN A 226 5.66 -22.23 -10.70
C GLN A 226 4.64 -21.89 -12.07
N THR A 227 4.84 -22.10 -13.50
CA THR A 227 4.27 -21.43 -14.91
C THR A 227 4.03 -22.23 -16.42
N GLU A 228 3.74 -22.00 -17.85
CA GLU A 228 3.52 -21.11 -19.23
C GLU A 228 2.66 -21.71 -20.60
N HIS A 229 2.43 -21.50 -22.04
CA HIS A 229 2.66 -20.71 -23.47
C HIS A 229 1.73 -20.89 -24.93
N ASP A 230 2.03 -20.57 -26.33
CA ASP A 230 1.14 -20.16 -27.68
C ASP A 230 1.30 -20.58 -29.36
N GLU A 231 0.63 -20.05 -30.57
CA GLU A 231 0.46 -20.53 -32.15
C GLU A 231 -0.01 -19.65 -33.59
N GLN A 232 -0.04 -20.07 -35.01
CA GLN A 232 -0.91 -19.74 -36.40
C GLN A 232 -0.53 -19.29 -38.04
N ASP A 233 -1.23 -19.57 -39.32
CA ASP A 233 -1.02 -19.14 -40.93
C ASP A 233 -2.01 -19.42 -42.35
N GLU A 234 -1.90 -18.92 -43.73
CA GLU A 234 -2.64 -19.19 -45.19
C GLU A 234 -2.32 -18.56 -46.74
N ASN A 235 -2.72 -19.17 -47.97
CA ASN A 235 -3.37 -18.86 -49.41
C ASN A 235 -3.11 -17.81 -50.69
N HIS A 236 -3.68 -18.10 -51.94
CA HIS A 236 -4.29 -17.33 -53.17
C HIS A 236 -3.68 -16.88 -54.62
N VAL A 237 -4.47 -16.22 -55.55
CA VAL A 237 -4.50 -16.21 -57.11
C VAL A 237 -4.69 -14.80 -57.87
N GLU A 238 -4.71 -14.62 -59.26
CA GLU A 238 -5.59 -13.67 -60.13
C GLU A 238 -5.21 -13.16 -61.62
N ALA A 239 -6.07 -12.33 -62.33
CA ALA A 239 -6.11 -11.89 -63.80
C ALA A 239 -6.46 -10.35 -64.15
N SER A 240 -6.88 -9.89 -65.40
CA SER A 240 -7.12 -8.42 -65.81
C SER A 240 -7.84 -8.04 -67.19
N GLU A 241 -8.48 -6.82 -67.38
CA GLU A 241 -9.28 -6.33 -68.59
C GLU A 241 -9.32 -4.76 -69.01
N GLU A 242 -10.44 -4.10 -69.47
CA GLU A 242 -10.61 -2.71 -70.12
C GLU A 242 -11.82 -1.75 -69.63
N LEU A 243 -11.89 -0.40 -69.91
CA LEU A 243 -12.94 0.64 -69.51
C LEU A 243 -13.14 1.88 -70.49
N SER A 244 -14.12 2.77 -70.21
CA SER A 244 -14.60 3.98 -70.96
C SER A 244 -14.67 5.33 -70.16
N ASN A 245 -15.14 6.44 -70.80
CA ASN A 245 -14.89 7.85 -70.36
C ASN A 245 -16.11 8.84 -70.32
N GLU A 246 -17.38 8.40 -70.28
CA GLU A 246 -18.51 9.28 -70.67
C GLU A 246 -19.07 10.26 -69.59
N GLY A 247 -19.43 11.48 -70.00
CA GLY A 247 -20.41 12.36 -69.32
C GLY A 247 -19.91 13.30 -68.20
N VAL A 248 -18.81 14.04 -68.39
CA VAL A 248 -18.27 15.01 -67.41
C VAL A 248 -18.04 16.40 -68.03
N SER A 249 -18.31 17.47 -67.28
CA SER A 249 -18.18 18.85 -67.74
C SER A 249 -16.74 19.39 -67.67
N GLN A 250 -16.36 20.23 -68.62
CA GLN A 250 -14.97 20.67 -68.80
C GLN A 250 -14.42 21.49 -67.61
N LEU A 251 -15.28 22.15 -66.84
CA LEU A 251 -14.89 23.01 -65.72
C LEU A 251 -14.40 22.19 -64.51
N ASP A 252 -15.04 21.05 -64.22
CA ASP A 252 -14.65 20.19 -63.09
C ASP A 252 -13.42 19.31 -63.41
N LEU A 253 -13.05 19.13 -64.68
CA LEU A 253 -11.85 18.38 -65.04
C LEU A 253 -10.59 18.87 -64.30
N ARG A 254 -10.47 20.17 -64.01
CA ARG A 254 -9.26 20.78 -63.42
C ARG A 254 -9.31 21.05 -61.91
N SER A 255 -10.32 20.58 -61.17
CA SER A 255 -10.43 20.77 -59.71
C SER A 255 -9.22 20.26 -58.88
N GLU A 256 -8.40 19.37 -59.44
CA GLU A 256 -7.10 18.94 -58.91
C GLU A 256 -6.06 20.09 -58.77
N GLU A 257 -6.12 21.11 -59.62
CA GLU A 257 -5.12 22.18 -59.69
C GLU A 257 -5.11 23.07 -58.44
N ALA A 258 -6.23 23.15 -57.71
CA ALA A 258 -6.35 23.90 -56.47
C ALA A 258 -5.81 23.18 -55.21
N ARG A 259 -5.32 21.93 -55.33
CA ARG A 259 -4.93 21.12 -54.15
C ARG A 259 -3.65 21.59 -53.47
N VAL A 260 -3.63 21.42 -52.15
CA VAL A 260 -2.51 21.69 -51.23
C VAL A 260 -2.27 20.46 -50.35
N THR A 261 -1.08 20.34 -49.75
CA THR A 261 -0.75 19.22 -48.85
C THR A 261 -1.43 19.35 -47.48
N GLU A 262 -1.53 18.25 -46.73
CA GLU A 262 -2.05 18.30 -45.35
C GLU A 262 -1.24 19.30 -44.50
N ALA A 263 0.09 19.22 -44.55
CA ALA A 263 1.01 20.14 -43.87
C ALA A 263 0.96 21.60 -44.38
N GLN A 264 0.24 21.91 -45.46
CA GLN A 264 -0.01 23.29 -45.90
C GLN A 264 -1.34 23.86 -45.38
N LYS A 265 -2.33 22.99 -45.10
CA LYS A 265 -3.66 23.41 -44.58
C LYS A 265 -3.87 23.14 -43.09
N ASN A 266 -2.96 22.41 -42.45
CA ASN A 266 -3.10 21.91 -41.09
C ASN A 266 -1.83 22.23 -40.29
N GLU A 267 -1.86 23.37 -39.61
CA GLU A 267 -0.70 23.91 -38.89
C GLU A 267 -0.21 22.97 -37.77
N ARG A 268 -1.11 22.21 -37.12
CA ARG A 268 -0.73 21.19 -36.15
C ARG A 268 0.12 20.09 -36.78
N VAL A 269 -0.28 19.56 -37.94
CA VAL A 269 0.49 18.53 -38.65
C VAL A 269 1.83 19.07 -39.12
N LYS A 270 1.87 20.33 -39.59
CA LYS A 270 3.12 21.03 -39.94
C LYS A 270 4.08 21.13 -38.75
N GLN A 271 3.60 21.57 -37.58
CA GLN A 271 4.39 21.66 -36.36
C GLN A 271 4.88 20.28 -35.90
N GLN A 272 4.01 19.26 -35.87
CA GLN A 272 4.39 17.89 -35.51
C GLN A 272 5.50 17.34 -36.42
N LEU A 273 5.44 17.60 -37.74
CA LEU A 273 6.49 17.22 -38.68
C LEU A 273 7.79 18.00 -38.45
N GLN A 274 7.73 19.29 -38.07
CA GLN A 274 8.91 20.09 -37.74
C GLN A 274 9.59 19.62 -36.45
N THR A 275 8.82 19.30 -35.41
CA THR A 275 9.31 18.70 -34.16
C THR A 275 10.01 17.37 -34.42
N LEU A 276 9.33 16.41 -35.07
CA LEU A 276 9.92 15.10 -35.42
C LEU A 276 11.16 15.24 -36.33
N SER A 277 11.17 16.19 -37.26
CA SER A 277 12.34 16.44 -38.11
C SER A 277 13.55 17.00 -37.34
N SER A 278 13.32 17.61 -36.18
CA SER A 278 14.36 18.15 -35.30
C SER A 278 14.88 17.07 -34.36
N GLU A 279 13.98 16.34 -33.70
CA GLU A 279 14.29 15.20 -32.81
C GLU A 279 15.08 14.10 -33.55
N LEU A 280 14.66 13.76 -34.77
CA LEU A 280 15.34 12.75 -35.59
C LEU A 280 16.64 13.25 -36.25
N ALA A 281 16.96 14.55 -36.19
CA ALA A 281 18.20 15.06 -36.78
C ALA A 281 19.44 14.68 -35.96
N GLU A 282 19.33 14.64 -34.63
CA GLU A 282 20.44 14.30 -33.72
C GLU A 282 20.87 12.84 -33.87
N ALA A 283 19.92 11.94 -34.15
CA ALA A 283 20.16 10.51 -34.35
C ALA A 283 20.44 10.11 -35.82
N ARG A 284 20.54 11.06 -36.76
CA ARG A 284 20.60 10.74 -38.20
C ARG A 284 22.02 10.39 -38.66
N ASP A 285 22.21 9.12 -39.00
CA ASP A 285 23.40 8.65 -39.73
C ASP A 285 23.37 9.13 -41.19
N GLU A 286 24.19 10.13 -41.49
CA GLU A 286 24.37 10.69 -42.84
C GLU A 286 24.87 9.67 -43.88
N THR A 287 25.59 8.63 -43.46
CA THR A 287 26.16 7.61 -44.36
C THR A 287 25.11 6.63 -44.91
N LYS A 288 23.97 6.51 -44.21
CA LYS A 288 22.88 5.59 -44.56
C LYS A 288 21.79 6.22 -45.45
N LYS A 289 21.97 7.46 -45.92
CA LYS A 289 21.03 8.13 -46.82
C LYS A 289 20.84 7.37 -48.13
N THR A 290 19.58 7.06 -48.47
CA THR A 290 19.24 6.51 -49.78
C THR A 290 19.19 7.61 -50.83
N GLN A 291 19.24 7.23 -52.11
CA GLN A 291 19.04 8.15 -53.24
C GLN A 291 17.71 8.91 -53.14
N ASN A 292 16.65 8.27 -52.61
CA ASN A 292 15.34 8.89 -52.42
C ASN A 292 15.35 9.95 -51.32
N ASP A 293 16.15 9.80 -50.26
CA ASP A 293 16.28 10.81 -49.19
C ASP A 293 16.97 12.07 -49.70
N VAL A 294 18.00 11.91 -50.55
CA VAL A 294 18.70 13.02 -51.20
C VAL A 294 17.76 13.77 -52.15
N LEU A 295 17.02 13.04 -53.00
CA LEU A 295 16.02 13.62 -53.90
C LEU A 295 14.88 14.29 -53.13
N HIS A 296 14.43 13.72 -52.01
CA HIS A 296 13.40 14.32 -51.16
C HIS A 296 13.90 15.63 -50.53
N ALA A 297 15.11 15.63 -49.95
CA ALA A 297 15.72 16.81 -49.36
C ALA A 297 15.91 17.95 -50.38
N GLU A 298 16.32 17.64 -51.62
CA GLU A 298 16.42 18.63 -52.70
C GLU A 298 15.05 19.19 -53.13
N ASN A 299 14.02 18.34 -53.19
CA ASN A 299 12.65 18.78 -53.46
C ASN A 299 12.14 19.73 -52.36
N VAL A 300 12.29 19.36 -51.08
CA VAL A 300 11.92 20.18 -49.93
C VAL A 300 12.69 21.50 -49.91
N LYS A 301 14.02 21.47 -50.12
CA LYS A 301 14.87 22.66 -50.19
C LYS A 301 14.45 23.62 -51.31
N ALA A 302 14.01 23.09 -52.45
CA ALA A 302 13.46 23.87 -53.57
C ALA A 302 11.97 24.27 -53.37
N GLY A 303 11.38 24.00 -52.20
CA GLY A 303 9.98 24.28 -51.90
C GLY A 303 8.97 23.49 -52.76
N ARG A 304 9.41 22.44 -53.45
CA ARG A 304 8.56 21.55 -54.27
C ARG A 304 7.75 20.62 -53.38
N ASP A 305 6.50 20.40 -53.76
CA ASP A 305 5.60 19.41 -53.17
C ASP A 305 4.83 18.66 -54.26
N LYS A 306 4.09 17.62 -53.87
CA LYS A 306 3.30 16.78 -54.78
C LYS A 306 2.38 17.58 -55.71
N TYR A 307 1.68 18.59 -55.20
CA TYR A 307 0.68 19.34 -55.96
C TYR A 307 1.29 20.50 -56.74
N LYS A 308 2.33 21.18 -56.21
CA LYS A 308 3.14 22.14 -56.99
C LYS A 308 3.80 21.47 -58.20
N THR A 309 4.41 20.30 -57.99
CA THR A 309 5.08 19.55 -59.07
C THR A 309 4.06 19.07 -60.10
N LEU A 310 2.91 18.53 -59.66
CA LEU A 310 1.81 18.15 -60.56
C LEU A 310 1.23 19.34 -61.35
N ARG A 311 1.18 20.55 -60.78
CA ARG A 311 0.82 21.77 -61.54
C ARG A 311 1.88 22.09 -62.60
N GLN A 312 3.16 22.09 -62.20
CA GLN A 312 4.28 22.44 -63.08
C GLN A 312 4.36 21.54 -64.32
N ILE A 313 4.37 20.21 -64.14
CA ILE A 313 4.45 19.24 -65.26
C ILE A 313 3.15 19.13 -66.10
N ARG A 314 2.14 19.95 -65.81
CA ARG A 314 0.88 20.05 -66.56
C ARG A 314 0.67 21.40 -67.24
N GLN A 315 1.67 22.29 -67.17
CA GLN A 315 1.71 23.51 -67.96
C GLN A 315 1.86 23.20 -69.47
N GLY A 316 1.67 24.20 -70.32
CA GLY A 316 1.67 23.99 -71.77
C GLY A 316 0.45 23.24 -72.30
N ASN A 317 0.37 23.11 -73.63
CA ASN A 317 -0.69 22.34 -74.29
C ASN A 317 -0.36 20.83 -74.31
N THR A 318 -1.25 20.00 -74.87
CA THR A 318 -1.04 18.54 -74.90
C THR A 318 0.07 18.14 -75.86
N LYS A 319 0.19 18.79 -77.04
CA LYS A 319 1.26 18.52 -77.99
C LYS A 319 2.63 18.79 -77.36
N GLN A 320 2.82 19.96 -76.74
CA GLN A 320 4.08 20.36 -76.10
C GLN A 320 4.57 19.32 -75.10
N ARG A 321 3.71 18.82 -74.22
CA ARG A 321 4.09 17.81 -73.21
C ARG A 321 4.32 16.40 -73.79
N ILE A 322 3.90 16.14 -75.03
CA ILE A 322 4.28 14.94 -75.79
C ILE A 322 5.64 15.19 -76.47
N ASP A 323 5.81 16.34 -77.13
CA ASP A 323 7.09 16.75 -77.74
C ASP A 323 8.24 16.74 -76.71
N GLU A 324 7.98 17.22 -75.49
CA GLU A 324 8.92 17.17 -74.35
C GLU A 324 9.25 15.73 -73.95
N PHE A 325 8.28 14.82 -73.90
CA PHE A 325 8.50 13.42 -73.54
C PHE A 325 9.28 12.63 -74.60
N GLU A 326 8.97 12.83 -75.89
CA GLU A 326 9.68 12.19 -77.02
C GLU A 326 11.11 12.76 -77.19
N SER A 327 11.52 13.72 -76.36
CA SER A 327 12.88 14.31 -76.30
C SER A 327 13.73 13.85 -75.10
N MET A 328 13.22 12.94 -74.26
CA MET A 328 13.90 12.39 -73.05
C MET A 328 14.52 11.00 -73.28
#